data_AF-A0A699XHP4-F1
#
_entry.id   AF-A0A699XHP4-F1
#
_cell.length_a   1.000
_cell.length_b   1.000
_cell.length_c   1.000
_cell.angle_alpha   90.00
_cell.angle_beta   90.00
_cell.angle_gamma   90.00
#
_symmetry.space_group_name_H-M   'P 1'
#
loop_
_entity.id
_entity.type
_entity.pdbx_description
1 polymer ?
#
loop_
_entity_poly.entity_id
_entity_poly.type
_entity_poly.pdbx_seq_one_letter_code
_entity_poly.pdbx_strand_id
1 'polypeptide(L)'
;VLQQIDDVKDKMEEVMDGESIEENPEYQLLKEANEFSTQIDGEIQSVHKFIRDNYSLRFPYLEELVKNPVDYAKTVAILGNRP
;
A
#
# COMPACT_ATOMS: atom_id res chain seq x y z
N VAL A 1 -3.75 8.14 -12.89
CA VAL A 1 -2.88 6.98 -12.55
C VAL A 1 -3.67 5.67 -12.55
N LEU A 2 -4.53 5.36 -11.57
CA LEU A 2 -5.26 4.07 -11.55
C LEU A 2 -6.09 3.79 -12.82
N GLN A 3 -6.81 4.79 -13.31
CA GLN A 3 -7.57 4.69 -14.57
C GLN A 3 -6.67 4.42 -15.79
N GLN A 4 -5.46 4.98 -15.81
CA GLN A 4 -4.52 4.84 -16.93
C GLN A 4 -3.83 3.47 -16.93
N ILE A 5 -3.68 2.84 -15.76
CA ILE A 5 -3.11 1.49 -15.65
C ILE A 5 -4.09 0.46 -16.21
N ASP A 6 -5.39 0.59 -15.94
CA ASP A 6 -6.41 -0.30 -16.50
C ASP A 6 -6.49 -0.16 -18.03
N ASP A 7 -6.37 1.06 -18.57
CA ASP A 7 -6.44 1.32 -20.01
C ASP A 7 -5.22 0.78 -20.80
N VAL A 8 -4.05 0.63 -20.16
CA VAL A 8 -2.80 0.16 -20.79
C VAL A 8 -2.62 -1.35 -20.62
N LYS A 9 -3.17 -1.95 -19.54
CA LYS A 9 -3.06 -3.38 -19.26
C LYS A 9 -3.59 -4.26 -20.39
N ASP A 10 -4.61 -3.81 -21.11
CA ASP A 10 -5.22 -4.54 -22.23
C ASP A 10 -4.47 -4.38 -23.57
N LYS A 11 -3.48 -3.48 -23.66
CA LYS A 11 -2.71 -3.21 -24.90
C LYS A 11 -1.28 -3.74 -24.86
N MET A 12 -0.90 -4.41 -23.78
CA MET A 12 0.48 -4.72 -23.40
C MET A 12 1.15 -5.86 -24.22
N GLU A 13 0.49 -6.41 -25.24
CA GLU A 13 1.06 -7.51 -26.05
C GLU A 13 1.99 -7.06 -27.19
N GLU A 14 2.11 -5.77 -27.48
CA GLU A 14 3.00 -5.26 -28.55
C GLU A 14 4.05 -4.28 -28.02
N VAL A 15 5.03 -4.76 -27.24
CA VAL A 15 6.28 -3.97 -27.07
C VAL A 15 7.22 -4.34 -28.21
N MET A 16 7.22 -3.45 -29.21
CA MET A 16 8.09 -3.43 -30.37
C MET A 16 9.58 -3.39 -30.00
N ASP A 17 10.34 -4.28 -30.62
CA ASP A 17 11.81 -4.26 -30.73
C ASP A 17 12.31 -2.87 -31.18
N GLY A 18 13.06 -2.18 -30.32
CA GLY A 18 14.04 -1.18 -30.78
C GLY A 18 14.01 0.24 -30.19
N GLU A 19 13.05 0.62 -29.36
CA GLU A 19 13.08 1.93 -28.66
C GLU A 19 13.69 1.81 -27.25
N SER A 20 14.38 2.86 -26.79
CA SER A 20 14.94 2.91 -25.44
C SER A 20 13.82 2.74 -24.41
N ILE A 21 13.79 1.58 -23.76
CA ILE A 21 12.76 1.17 -22.78
C ILE A 21 12.55 2.25 -21.71
N GLU A 22 13.60 3.03 -21.38
CA GLU A 22 13.55 4.11 -20.39
C GLU A 22 12.77 5.35 -20.84
N GLU A 23 12.64 5.62 -22.13
CA GLU A 23 11.88 6.76 -22.66
C GLU A 23 10.43 6.39 -23.00
N ASN A 24 10.08 5.09 -22.94
CA ASN A 24 8.74 4.63 -23.23
C ASN A 24 7.75 5.16 -22.15
N PRO A 25 6.66 5.85 -22.56
CA PRO A 25 5.70 6.44 -21.62
C PRO A 25 4.99 5.42 -20.73
N GLU A 26 4.85 4.17 -21.17
CA GLU A 26 4.25 3.08 -20.40
C GLU A 26 5.18 2.59 -19.28
N TYR A 27 6.49 2.53 -19.56
CA TYR A 27 7.50 2.21 -18.55
C TYR A 27 7.57 3.30 -17.47
N GLN A 28 7.47 4.57 -17.85
CA GLN A 28 7.41 5.70 -16.90
C GLN A 28 6.17 5.60 -15.99
N LEU A 29 5.01 5.28 -16.54
CA LEU A 29 3.79 5.08 -15.75
C LEU A 29 3.92 3.92 -14.75
N LEU A 30 4.53 2.80 -15.17
CA LEU A 30 4.77 1.65 -14.28
C LEU A 30 5.75 2.01 -13.16
N LYS A 31 6.81 2.76 -13.48
CA LYS A 31 7.75 3.27 -12.49
C LYS A 31 7.06 4.16 -11.45
N GLU A 32 6.23 5.09 -11.91
CA GLU A 32 5.43 5.96 -11.05
C GLU A 32 4.45 5.16 -10.17
N ALA A 33 3.77 4.15 -10.75
CA ALA A 33 2.87 3.27 -10.00
C ALA A 33 3.58 2.46 -8.91
N ASN A 34 4.79 1.97 -9.19
CA ASN A 34 5.62 1.26 -8.20
C ASN A 34 6.12 2.20 -7.10
N GLU A 35 6.45 3.44 -7.46
CA GLU A 35 6.82 4.47 -6.49
C GLU A 35 5.65 4.77 -5.53
N PHE A 36 4.44 4.97 -6.06
CA PHE A 36 3.25 5.13 -5.22
C PHE A 36 2.96 3.91 -4.36
N SER A 37 3.13 2.70 -4.89
CA SER A 37 2.94 1.47 -4.11
C SER A 37 3.89 1.42 -2.91
N THR A 38 5.16 1.79 -3.11
CA THR A 38 6.16 1.86 -2.04
C THR A 38 5.81 2.94 -1.01
N GLN A 39 5.33 4.10 -1.46
CA GLN A 39 4.89 5.17 -0.56
C GLN A 39 3.68 4.74 0.29
N ILE A 40 2.69 4.10 -0.32
CA ILE A 40 1.50 3.57 0.38
C ILE A 40 1.91 2.55 1.44
N ASP A 41 2.84 1.63 1.12
CA ASP A 41 3.34 0.66 2.09
C ASP A 41 4.03 1.34 3.29
N GLY A 42 4.80 2.41 3.04
CA GLY A 42 5.42 3.22 4.09
C GLY A 42 4.41 3.93 4.99
N GLU A 43 3.35 4.49 4.39
CA GLU A 43 2.25 5.14 5.13
C GLU A 43 1.47 4.13 5.99
N ILE A 44 1.19 2.93 5.46
CA ILE A 44 0.53 1.86 6.22
C ILE A 44 1.33 1.53 7.50
N GLN A 45 2.65 1.39 7.38
CA GLN A 45 3.52 1.12 8.54
C GLN A 45 3.52 2.28 9.54
N SER A 46 3.56 3.52 9.04
CA SER A 46 3.56 4.73 9.88
C SER A 46 2.26 4.88 10.68
N VAL A 47 1.11 4.67 10.02
CA VAL A 47 -0.21 4.70 10.66
C VAL A 47 -0.36 3.54 11.65
N HIS A 48 0.08 2.33 11.29
CA HIS A 48 0.03 1.19 12.20
C HIS A 48 0.82 1.42 13.48
N LYS A 49 2.05 1.93 13.35
CA LYS A 49 2.88 2.31 14.50
C LYS A 49 2.16 3.34 15.38
N PHE A 50 1.57 4.38 14.78
CA PHE A 50 0.83 5.40 15.52
C PHE A 50 -0.35 4.80 16.32
N ILE A 51 -1.19 3.99 15.68
CA ILE A 51 -2.35 3.36 16.35
C ILE A 51 -1.87 2.45 17.47
N ARG A 52 -0.85 1.63 17.20
CA ARG A 52 -0.28 0.70 18.17
C ARG A 52 0.29 1.41 19.38
N ASP A 53 1.13 2.42 19.18
CA ASP A 53 1.78 3.13 20.28
C ASP A 53 0.72 3.77 21.20
N ASN A 54 -0.40 4.26 20.66
CA ASN A 54 -1.52 4.79 21.43
C ASN A 54 -2.38 3.70 22.12
N TYR A 55 -2.68 2.59 21.43
CA TYR A 55 -3.59 1.56 21.93
C TYR A 55 -2.91 0.52 22.85
N SER A 56 -1.58 0.40 22.77
CA SER A 56 -0.77 -0.49 23.60
C SER A 56 -0.92 -0.22 25.10
N LEU A 57 -1.22 1.02 25.50
CA LEU A 57 -1.53 1.39 26.88
C LEU A 57 -2.77 0.66 27.45
N ARG A 58 -3.69 0.24 26.56
CA ARG A 58 -4.92 -0.46 26.93
C ARG A 58 -4.81 -1.97 26.72
N PHE A 59 -4.27 -2.39 25.58
CA PHE A 59 -4.12 -3.81 25.24
C PHE A 59 -2.80 -4.08 24.52
N PRO A 60 -1.69 -4.26 25.25
CA PRO A 60 -0.36 -4.42 24.66
C PRO A 60 -0.22 -5.71 23.82
N TYR A 61 -0.90 -6.80 24.21
CA TYR A 61 -0.83 -8.08 23.51
C TYR A 61 -1.58 -8.12 22.17
N LEU A 62 -2.31 -7.06 21.79
CA LEU A 62 -3.05 -7.04 20.53
C LEU A 62 -2.13 -7.16 19.30
N GLU A 63 -0.92 -6.61 19.37
CA GLU A 63 0.08 -6.68 18.28
C GLU A 63 0.59 -8.10 18.05
N GLU A 64 0.71 -8.89 19.13
CA GLU A 64 1.11 -10.29 19.03
C GLU A 64 0.01 -11.16 18.39
N LEU A 65 -1.25 -10.80 18.63
CA LEU A 65 -2.42 -11.50 18.11
C LEU A 65 -2.71 -11.16 16.65
N VAL A 66 -2.57 -9.90 16.26
CA VAL A 66 -2.90 -9.42 14.91
C VAL A 66 -1.66 -8.77 14.27
N LYS A 67 -0.94 -9.57 13.48
CA LYS A 67 0.31 -9.16 12.81
C LYS A 67 0.09 -8.28 11.57
N ASN A 68 -1.07 -8.38 10.93
CA ASN A 68 -1.36 -7.59 9.74
C ASN A 68 -1.72 -6.15 10.15
N PRO A 69 -1.02 -5.11 9.63
CA PRO A 69 -1.25 -3.72 10.01
C PRO A 69 -2.68 -3.20 9.79
N VAL A 70 -3.29 -3.60 8.67
CA VAL A 70 -4.63 -3.18 8.27
C VAL A 70 -5.68 -3.85 9.15
N ASP A 71 -5.51 -5.15 9.42
CA ASP A 71 -6.43 -5.87 10.30
C ASP A 71 -6.28 -5.45 11.76
N TYR A 72 -5.08 -5.06 12.19
CA TYR A 72 -4.84 -4.47 13.51
C TYR A 72 -5.66 -3.18 13.65
N ALA A 73 -5.57 -2.28 12.67
CA ALA A 73 -6.33 -1.03 12.66
C ALA A 73 -7.86 -1.27 12.69
N LYS A 74 -8.37 -2.23 11.90
CA LYS A 74 -9.78 -2.62 11.94
C LYS A 74 -10.18 -3.16 13.30
N THR A 75 -9.34 -4.01 13.90
CA THR A 75 -9.61 -4.62 15.21
C THR A 75 -9.68 -3.57 16.30
N VAL A 76 -8.72 -2.62 16.32
CA VAL A 76 -8.73 -1.48 17.25
C VAL A 76 -10.00 -0.63 17.06
N ALA A 77 -10.40 -0.37 15.81
CA ALA A 77 -11.61 0.39 15.50
C ALA A 77 -12.90 -0.30 16.00
N ILE A 78 -12.96 -1.64 15.91
CA ILE A 78 -14.10 -2.43 16.39
C ILE A 78 -14.13 -2.48 17.92
N LEU A 79 -12.99 -2.78 18.55
CA LEU A 79 -12.88 -2.88 20.02
C LEU A 79 -13.15 -1.52 20.68
N GLY A 80 -12.60 -0.45 20.12
CA GLY A 80 -12.69 0.90 20.68
C GLY A 80 -12.19 0.97 22.12
N ASN A 81 -12.69 1.95 22.88
CA ASN A 81 -12.35 2.16 24.29
C ASN A 81 -13.47 1.70 25.24
N ARG A 82 -14.28 0.70 24.85
CA ARG A 82 -15.44 0.28 25.65
C ARG A 82 -14.98 -0.43 26.94
N PRO A 83 -15.53 -0.08 28.12
CA PRO A 83 -15.11 -0.62 29.42
C PRO A 83 -15.17 -2.14 29.50
#